data_AF-A0AAU7Q8X8-F1
#
_entry.id   AF-A0AAU7Q8X8-F1
#
_cell.length_a   1.000
_cell.length_b   1.000
_cell.length_c   1.000
_cell.angle_alpha   90.00
_cell.angle_beta   90.00
_cell.angle_gamma   90.00
#
_symmetry.space_group_name_H-M   'P 1'
#
loop_
_entity.id
_entity.type
_entity.pdbx_description
1 polymer ?
#
loop_
_entity_poly.entity_id
_entity_poly.type
_entity_poly.pdbx_seq_one_letter_code
_entity_poly.pdbx_strand_id
1 'polypeptide(L)'
;MEKNKECYPITPPECPVSPLANYVLSSQILANNAPADGASLNGVRFTLSSPVNLPVANQALEFSITGSAILVPSTPYTNNNGIVDVVARNFVPETVQLFGNLVADETVSANSLLTFIPTGPVPTYELTSRIIVNDAPANGSSRNEVEFYLSYGGAGVAGQLRLYFNGTFTELVTTAPNGFYTASFGSAEPGPFSVTAEVENDRSVSASETVTFTPVAAYPIYLGSLLVVIPLNFHMGIESLISPFEFIAGHTYRVENIGTGWSTINYCTTYAFQQSSQSCSASRLPDFTQLQTGSNQVHVRALNSGQGVDLRARLRYYWNLTSIRQFVVQVYDDGPDL
;
A
#
# COMPACT_ATOMS: atom_id res chain seq x y z
N MET A 1 -87.85 -6.01 -0.25
CA MET A 1 -88.10 -7.40 0.19
C MET A 1 -88.68 -8.15 -1.00
N GLU A 2 -87.96 -9.11 -1.57
CA GLU A 2 -88.48 -10.17 -2.46
C GLU A 2 -87.35 -11.20 -2.56
N LYS A 3 -87.46 -12.45 -2.09
CA LYS A 3 -88.46 -13.51 -2.34
C LYS A 3 -88.28 -14.16 -3.72
N ASN A 4 -87.14 -14.82 -3.92
CA ASN A 4 -86.94 -15.75 -5.03
C ASN A 4 -87.05 -17.21 -4.57
N LYS A 5 -87.75 -17.98 -5.41
CA LYS A 5 -88.37 -19.29 -5.18
C LYS A 5 -87.44 -20.38 -4.62
N GLU A 6 -88.01 -21.21 -3.75
CA GLU A 6 -87.53 -22.57 -3.50
C GLU A 6 -87.61 -23.41 -4.79
N CYS A 7 -86.67 -24.34 -4.97
CA CYS A 7 -86.74 -25.36 -6.01
C CYS A 7 -86.80 -26.76 -5.36
N TYR A 8 -87.93 -27.44 -5.51
CA TYR A 8 -88.07 -28.87 -5.26
C TYR A 8 -88.29 -29.60 -6.59
N PRO A 9 -87.43 -30.57 -6.94
CA PRO A 9 -87.80 -31.65 -7.84
C PRO A 9 -87.69 -33.03 -7.16
N ILE A 10 -88.78 -33.78 -7.26
CA ILE A 10 -88.82 -35.22 -7.05
C ILE A 10 -88.02 -35.93 -8.16
N THR A 11 -86.99 -36.68 -7.78
CA THR A 11 -86.04 -37.43 -8.65
C THR A 11 -85.18 -36.56 -9.61
N PRO A 12 -83.96 -37.02 -9.97
CA PRO A 12 -82.90 -36.10 -10.40
C PRO A 12 -82.87 -35.83 -11.92
N PRO A 13 -82.79 -34.56 -12.33
CA PRO A 13 -81.69 -34.13 -13.19
C PRO A 13 -80.42 -33.98 -12.33
N GLU A 14 -79.28 -34.43 -12.83
CA GLU A 14 -78.00 -34.13 -12.18
C GLU A 14 -77.75 -32.62 -12.23
N CYS A 15 -77.46 -32.00 -11.09
CA CYS A 15 -76.77 -30.72 -11.10
C CYS A 15 -75.43 -30.93 -11.83
N PRO A 16 -75.03 -30.07 -12.79
CA PRO A 16 -73.76 -30.21 -13.46
C PRO A 16 -72.62 -29.92 -12.47
N VAL A 17 -72.19 -30.96 -11.77
CA VAL A 17 -70.88 -31.03 -11.14
C VAL A 17 -69.86 -30.92 -12.27
N SER A 18 -69.37 -29.70 -12.51
CA SER A 18 -68.26 -29.48 -13.42
C SER A 18 -67.11 -30.37 -12.94
N PRO A 19 -66.67 -31.37 -13.74
CA PRO A 19 -65.68 -32.30 -13.27
C PRO A 19 -64.39 -31.53 -13.00
N LEU A 20 -63.75 -31.79 -11.86
CA LEU A 20 -62.47 -31.18 -11.43
C LEU A 20 -61.29 -31.51 -12.38
N ALA A 21 -61.53 -32.28 -13.44
CA ALA A 21 -60.53 -32.75 -14.37
C ALA A 21 -59.85 -31.61 -15.15
N ASN A 22 -58.53 -31.51 -14.98
CA ASN A 22 -57.60 -30.66 -15.74
C ASN A 22 -57.73 -29.15 -15.50
N TYR A 23 -57.97 -28.72 -14.25
CA TYR A 23 -57.59 -27.35 -13.87
C TYR A 23 -56.07 -27.17 -13.98
N VAL A 24 -55.63 -25.95 -14.28
CA VAL A 24 -54.22 -25.59 -14.39
C VAL A 24 -53.93 -24.45 -13.42
N LEU A 25 -52.96 -24.66 -12.53
CA LEU A 25 -52.40 -23.59 -11.70
C LEU A 25 -51.11 -23.09 -12.37
N SER A 26 -50.95 -21.77 -12.41
CA SER A 26 -49.77 -21.10 -12.97
C SER A 26 -49.23 -20.06 -12.01
N SER A 27 -47.91 -19.88 -11.98
CA SER A 27 -47.23 -18.95 -11.08
C SER A 27 -46.43 -17.90 -11.85
N GLN A 28 -46.55 -16.64 -11.45
CA GLN A 28 -45.82 -15.50 -12.02
C GLN A 28 -45.12 -14.72 -10.90
N ILE A 29 -43.82 -14.44 -11.05
CA ILE A 29 -43.09 -13.55 -10.14
C ILE A 29 -43.65 -12.12 -10.24
N LEU A 30 -44.02 -11.54 -9.10
CA LEU A 30 -44.41 -10.12 -8.97
C LEU A 30 -43.24 -9.27 -8.42
N ALA A 31 -42.50 -9.81 -7.45
CA ALA A 31 -41.34 -9.18 -6.84
C ALA A 31 -40.31 -10.24 -6.43
N ASN A 32 -39.02 -9.97 -6.66
CA ASN A 32 -37.91 -10.87 -6.34
C ASN A 32 -36.66 -10.05 -5.94
N ASN A 33 -35.70 -10.68 -5.27
CA ASN A 33 -34.47 -10.07 -4.76
C ASN A 33 -34.70 -9.00 -3.67
N ALA A 34 -35.76 -9.13 -2.88
CA ALA A 34 -35.98 -8.31 -1.68
C ALA A 34 -34.83 -8.51 -0.65
N PRO A 35 -34.40 -7.46 0.08
CA PRO A 35 -33.48 -7.62 1.19
C PRO A 35 -34.01 -8.55 2.29
N ALA A 36 -33.11 -9.29 2.93
CA ALA A 36 -33.39 -10.16 4.07
C ALA A 36 -33.52 -9.37 5.41
N ASP A 37 -34.32 -8.31 5.43
CA ASP A 37 -34.51 -7.40 6.57
C ASP A 37 -35.72 -7.76 7.46
N GLY A 38 -36.48 -8.80 7.08
CA GLY A 38 -37.73 -9.22 7.72
C GLY A 38 -38.93 -8.31 7.49
N ALA A 39 -38.83 -7.29 6.63
CA ALA A 39 -39.89 -6.33 6.32
C ALA A 39 -40.20 -6.25 4.81
N SER A 40 -39.16 -6.28 3.98
CA SER A 40 -39.21 -6.29 2.52
C SER A 40 -39.85 -7.58 1.99
N LEU A 41 -40.59 -7.46 0.87
CA LEU A 41 -41.45 -8.51 0.35
C LEU A 41 -41.01 -8.99 -1.03
N ASN A 42 -40.79 -10.29 -1.15
CA ASN A 42 -40.86 -11.02 -2.42
C ASN A 42 -42.31 -11.48 -2.66
N GLY A 43 -42.73 -11.67 -3.91
CA GLY A 43 -44.13 -11.95 -4.23
C GLY A 43 -44.36 -12.74 -5.52
N VAL A 44 -45.41 -13.58 -5.50
CA VAL A 44 -45.82 -14.46 -6.59
C VAL A 44 -47.34 -14.37 -6.76
N ARG A 45 -47.79 -14.20 -8.00
CA ARG A 45 -49.18 -14.38 -8.41
C ARG A 45 -49.42 -15.83 -8.81
N PHE A 46 -50.39 -16.46 -8.18
CA PHE A 46 -50.94 -17.74 -8.60
C PHE A 46 -52.25 -17.49 -9.36
N THR A 47 -52.40 -18.10 -10.53
CA THR A 47 -53.62 -18.00 -11.36
C THR A 47 -54.12 -19.40 -11.70
N LEU A 48 -55.36 -19.69 -11.29
CA LEU A 48 -56.06 -20.95 -11.52
C LEU A 48 -57.04 -20.81 -12.70
N SER A 49 -56.83 -21.62 -13.74
CA SER A 49 -57.67 -21.68 -14.92
C SER A 49 -58.28 -23.07 -15.14
N SER A 50 -59.43 -23.09 -15.79
CA SER A 50 -60.12 -24.29 -16.28
C SER A 50 -59.47 -24.82 -17.57
N PRO A 51 -59.84 -26.03 -18.06
CA PRO A 51 -59.24 -26.62 -19.27
C PRO A 51 -59.45 -25.77 -20.55
N VAL A 52 -60.38 -24.81 -20.51
CA VAL A 52 -60.70 -23.87 -21.60
C VAL A 52 -60.17 -22.46 -21.34
N ASN A 53 -59.18 -22.31 -20.45
CA ASN A 53 -58.52 -21.06 -20.07
C ASN A 53 -59.43 -19.98 -19.44
N LEU A 54 -60.62 -20.34 -18.97
CA LEU A 54 -61.47 -19.44 -18.16
C LEU A 54 -61.01 -19.47 -16.69
N PRO A 55 -60.99 -18.32 -15.98
CA PRO A 55 -60.58 -18.22 -14.58
C PRO A 55 -61.52 -18.98 -13.64
N VAL A 56 -60.98 -19.63 -12.60
CA VAL A 56 -61.77 -20.39 -11.63
C VAL A 56 -61.75 -19.71 -10.26
N ALA A 57 -62.88 -19.13 -9.87
CA ALA A 57 -63.04 -18.34 -8.66
C ALA A 57 -63.45 -19.18 -7.43
N ASN A 58 -63.22 -18.62 -6.24
CA ASN A 58 -63.56 -19.15 -4.91
C ASN A 58 -62.98 -20.55 -4.61
N GLN A 59 -61.88 -20.93 -5.25
CA GLN A 59 -61.16 -22.19 -4.98
C GLN A 59 -60.10 -21.96 -3.92
N ALA A 60 -60.00 -22.87 -2.95
CA ALA A 60 -58.98 -22.83 -1.92
C ALA A 60 -57.63 -23.35 -2.45
N LEU A 61 -56.58 -22.56 -2.27
CA LEU A 61 -55.19 -22.93 -2.49
C LEU A 61 -54.47 -23.04 -1.14
N GLU A 62 -53.64 -24.06 -0.98
CA GLU A 62 -52.68 -24.18 0.11
C GLU A 62 -51.30 -23.70 -0.36
N PHE A 63 -50.57 -23.00 0.51
CA PHE A 63 -49.24 -22.46 0.20
C PHE A 63 -48.21 -22.93 1.22
N SER A 64 -47.03 -23.31 0.73
CA SER A 64 -45.87 -23.65 1.56
C SER A 64 -44.59 -23.07 0.96
N ILE A 65 -43.58 -22.84 1.79
CA ILE A 65 -42.31 -22.25 1.38
C ILE A 65 -41.14 -22.98 2.04
N THR A 66 -40.03 -23.14 1.33
CA THR A 66 -38.81 -23.76 1.86
C THR A 66 -37.93 -22.75 2.60
N GLY A 67 -36.86 -23.25 3.24
CA GLY A 67 -35.90 -22.41 3.95
C GLY A 67 -36.46 -21.85 5.26
N SER A 68 -36.09 -20.61 5.59
CA SER A 68 -36.54 -19.86 6.77
C SER A 68 -37.46 -18.68 6.44
N ALA A 69 -37.84 -18.52 5.16
CA ALA A 69 -38.76 -17.48 4.72
C ALA A 69 -40.16 -17.63 5.35
N ILE A 70 -40.78 -16.50 5.69
CA ILE A 70 -42.07 -16.42 6.36
C ILE A 70 -43.11 -15.93 5.36
N LEU A 71 -44.14 -16.75 5.11
CA LEU A 71 -45.32 -16.33 4.37
C LEU A 71 -46.07 -15.23 5.15
N VAL A 72 -46.42 -14.15 4.45
CA VAL A 72 -47.29 -13.09 4.97
C VAL A 72 -48.74 -13.48 4.64
N PRO A 73 -49.73 -13.24 5.52
CA PRO A 73 -51.10 -13.73 5.30
C PRO A 73 -51.72 -13.29 3.97
N SER A 74 -51.90 -14.24 3.06
CA SER A 74 -52.74 -14.12 1.87
C SER A 74 -54.13 -14.69 2.13
N THR A 75 -55.12 -14.29 1.34
CA THR A 75 -56.40 -15.01 1.28
C THR A 75 -56.21 -16.30 0.47
N PRO A 76 -56.50 -17.49 1.01
CA PRO A 76 -56.28 -18.75 0.29
C PRO A 76 -57.25 -18.97 -0.87
N TYR A 77 -58.29 -18.13 -1.02
CA TYR A 77 -59.32 -18.29 -2.05
C TYR A 77 -59.03 -17.47 -3.30
N THR A 78 -59.12 -18.10 -4.47
CA THR A 78 -59.03 -17.42 -5.77
C THR A 78 -60.13 -16.38 -5.93
N ASN A 79 -59.78 -15.18 -6.38
CA ASN A 79 -60.77 -14.13 -6.67
C ASN A 79 -61.53 -14.40 -8.00
N ASN A 80 -62.42 -13.49 -8.40
CA ASN A 80 -63.23 -13.62 -9.64
C ASN A 80 -62.40 -13.78 -10.93
N ASN A 81 -61.11 -13.42 -10.92
CA ASN A 81 -60.17 -13.60 -12.03
C ASN A 81 -59.29 -14.85 -11.88
N GLY A 82 -59.60 -15.76 -10.96
CA GLY A 82 -58.82 -16.97 -10.69
C GLY A 82 -57.52 -16.72 -9.94
N ILE A 83 -57.30 -15.51 -9.42
CA ILE A 83 -55.99 -15.06 -8.90
C ILE A 83 -55.93 -15.13 -7.37
N VAL A 84 -54.78 -15.56 -6.84
CA VAL A 84 -54.29 -15.28 -5.49
C VAL A 84 -52.88 -14.72 -5.57
N ASP A 85 -52.62 -13.60 -4.91
CA ASP A 85 -51.25 -13.07 -4.74
C ASP A 85 -50.72 -13.48 -3.37
N VAL A 86 -49.50 -14.02 -3.34
CA VAL A 86 -48.82 -14.51 -2.12
C VAL A 86 -47.48 -13.79 -1.99
N VAL A 87 -47.17 -13.30 -0.80
CA VAL A 87 -45.92 -12.57 -0.52
C VAL A 87 -45.21 -13.15 0.68
N ALA A 88 -43.88 -13.10 0.65
CA ALA A 88 -43.00 -13.68 1.66
C ALA A 88 -41.90 -12.68 2.06
N ARG A 89 -41.46 -12.77 3.30
CA ARG A 89 -40.35 -11.99 3.88
C ARG A 89 -39.34 -12.91 4.54
N ASN A 90 -38.09 -12.49 4.65
CA ASN A 90 -37.05 -13.31 5.29
C ASN A 90 -36.08 -12.43 6.09
N PHE A 91 -35.45 -13.01 7.11
CA PHE A 91 -34.32 -12.45 7.86
C PHE A 91 -32.98 -13.08 7.45
N VAL A 92 -33.01 -14.16 6.65
CA VAL A 92 -31.83 -14.86 6.13
C VAL A 92 -31.71 -14.62 4.63
N PRO A 93 -30.51 -14.31 4.10
CA PRO A 93 -30.25 -14.29 2.67
C PRO A 93 -30.17 -15.71 2.10
N GLU A 94 -31.18 -16.11 1.32
CA GLU A 94 -31.28 -17.44 0.71
C GLU A 94 -32.22 -17.42 -0.50
N THR A 95 -32.14 -18.44 -1.36
CA THR A 95 -33.15 -18.72 -2.39
C THR A 95 -34.09 -19.81 -1.90
N VAL A 96 -35.37 -19.47 -1.75
CA VAL A 96 -36.45 -20.35 -1.31
C VAL A 96 -37.40 -20.69 -2.45
N GLN A 97 -38.12 -21.80 -2.31
CA GLN A 97 -39.13 -22.26 -3.25
C GLN A 97 -40.51 -22.13 -2.62
N LEU A 98 -41.38 -21.32 -3.23
CA LEU A 98 -42.78 -21.13 -2.86
C LEU A 98 -43.65 -22.04 -3.72
N PHE A 99 -44.41 -22.91 -3.08
CA PHE A 99 -45.39 -23.81 -3.70
C PHE A 99 -46.81 -23.32 -3.45
N GLY A 100 -47.69 -23.51 -4.43
CA GLY A 100 -49.14 -23.40 -4.29
C GLY A 100 -49.81 -24.65 -4.85
N ASN A 101 -50.75 -25.22 -4.10
CA ASN A 101 -51.49 -26.44 -4.45
C ASN A 101 -52.99 -26.17 -4.37
N LEU A 102 -53.80 -26.75 -5.26
CA LEU A 102 -55.26 -26.70 -5.18
C LEU A 102 -55.78 -27.70 -4.13
N VAL A 103 -56.51 -27.22 -3.10
CA VAL A 103 -57.01 -28.08 -2.00
C VAL A 103 -58.06 -29.10 -2.48
N ALA A 104 -58.70 -28.86 -3.63
CA ALA A 104 -59.66 -29.79 -4.25
C ALA A 104 -58.99 -30.88 -5.13
N ASP A 105 -57.73 -30.68 -5.54
CA ASP A 105 -56.94 -31.63 -6.33
C ASP A 105 -55.44 -31.25 -6.20
N GLU A 106 -54.73 -31.91 -5.29
CA GLU A 106 -53.32 -31.64 -4.99
C GLU A 106 -52.38 -31.86 -6.20
N THR A 107 -52.83 -32.55 -7.26
CA THR A 107 -52.05 -32.69 -8.49
C THR A 107 -51.95 -31.37 -9.26
N VAL A 108 -52.91 -30.46 -9.06
CA VAL A 108 -52.95 -29.12 -9.65
C VAL A 108 -52.13 -28.17 -8.78
N SER A 109 -50.82 -28.15 -9.04
CA SER A 109 -49.80 -27.42 -8.29
C SER A 109 -48.93 -26.53 -9.19
N ALA A 110 -48.31 -25.51 -8.59
CA ALA A 110 -47.33 -24.64 -9.24
C ALA A 110 -46.29 -24.16 -8.21
N ASN A 111 -45.09 -23.76 -8.67
CA ASN A 111 -44.05 -23.27 -7.79
C ASN A 111 -43.19 -22.16 -8.40
N SER A 112 -42.53 -21.37 -7.55
CA SER A 112 -41.65 -20.27 -7.94
C SER A 112 -40.45 -20.14 -7.02
N LEU A 113 -39.31 -19.71 -7.54
CA LEU A 113 -38.10 -19.44 -6.76
C LEU A 113 -38.01 -17.95 -6.41
N LEU A 114 -37.82 -17.66 -5.13
CA LEU A 114 -37.67 -16.31 -4.58
C LEU A 114 -36.31 -16.21 -3.86
N THR A 115 -35.52 -15.20 -4.22
CA THR A 115 -34.22 -14.93 -3.60
C THR A 115 -34.33 -13.74 -2.66
N PHE A 116 -33.82 -13.90 -1.44
CA PHE A 116 -33.63 -12.81 -0.49
C PHE A 116 -32.14 -12.46 -0.43
N ILE A 117 -31.81 -11.17 -0.55
CA ILE A 117 -30.42 -10.69 -0.67
C ILE A 117 -29.88 -10.16 0.68
N PRO A 118 -28.55 -10.14 0.90
CA PRO A 118 -27.96 -9.59 2.11
C PRO A 118 -28.38 -8.15 2.42
N THR A 119 -28.50 -7.84 3.71
CA THR A 119 -28.81 -6.50 4.21
C THR A 119 -27.54 -5.76 4.60
N GLY A 120 -27.35 -4.56 4.07
CA GLY A 120 -26.12 -3.76 4.20
C GLY A 120 -25.25 -3.84 2.94
N PRO A 121 -24.11 -3.13 2.90
CA PRO A 121 -23.15 -3.28 1.82
C PRO A 121 -22.59 -4.71 1.82
N VAL A 122 -22.44 -5.32 0.63
CA VAL A 122 -21.65 -6.53 0.48
C VAL A 122 -20.21 -6.18 0.90
N PRO A 123 -19.59 -6.89 1.87
CA PRO A 123 -18.25 -6.54 2.31
C PRO A 123 -17.26 -6.69 1.14
N THR A 124 -16.56 -5.60 0.87
CA THR A 124 -15.49 -5.49 -0.13
C THR A 124 -14.13 -5.56 0.56
N TYR A 125 -13.09 -5.87 -0.22
CA TYR A 125 -11.73 -5.61 0.21
C TYR A 125 -11.41 -4.11 0.09
N GLU A 126 -10.71 -3.58 1.08
CA GLU A 126 -10.09 -2.26 1.04
C GLU A 126 -8.62 -2.41 1.42
N LEU A 127 -7.73 -1.82 0.65
CA LEU A 127 -6.29 -1.80 0.89
C LEU A 127 -5.85 -0.35 1.04
N THR A 128 -5.20 -0.02 2.15
CA THR A 128 -4.59 1.29 2.38
C THR A 128 -3.10 1.15 2.65
N SER A 129 -2.38 2.26 2.52
CA SER A 129 -0.94 2.35 2.74
C SER A 129 -0.59 3.55 3.63
N ARG A 130 0.61 3.49 4.23
CA ARG A 130 1.29 4.64 4.81
C ARG A 130 2.81 4.42 4.85
N ILE A 131 3.57 5.50 4.68
CA ILE A 131 5.03 5.47 4.84
C ILE A 131 5.38 5.44 6.34
N ILE A 132 6.28 4.54 6.72
CA ILE A 132 6.82 4.39 8.09
C ILE A 132 8.25 4.93 8.17
N VAL A 133 9.07 4.67 7.14
CA VAL A 133 10.44 5.19 7.01
C VAL A 133 10.62 5.77 5.61
N ASN A 134 11.11 7.01 5.52
CA ASN A 134 11.39 7.72 4.27
C ASN A 134 12.81 8.32 4.28
N ASP A 135 13.23 8.84 3.12
CA ASP A 135 14.46 9.62 2.93
C ASP A 135 15.76 8.86 3.23
N ALA A 136 15.70 7.52 3.26
CA ALA A 136 16.84 6.65 3.47
C ALA A 136 17.96 6.90 2.42
N PRO A 137 19.25 6.88 2.81
CA PRO A 137 20.34 7.07 1.86
C PRO A 137 20.38 6.01 0.74
N ALA A 138 20.62 6.46 -0.49
CA ALA A 138 20.75 5.63 -1.69
C ALA A 138 22.07 4.79 -1.72
N ASN A 139 22.34 4.00 -0.69
CA ASN A 139 23.56 3.19 -0.53
C ASN A 139 23.33 1.68 -0.76
N GLY A 140 22.14 1.26 -1.20
CA GLY A 140 21.74 -0.14 -1.39
C GLY A 140 21.47 -0.95 -0.10
N SER A 141 21.96 -0.49 1.06
CA SER A 141 21.80 -1.17 2.37
C SER A 141 20.74 -0.56 3.28
N SER A 142 20.55 0.76 3.26
CA SER A 142 19.49 1.46 3.99
C SER A 142 18.12 1.13 3.40
N ARG A 143 17.06 1.33 4.19
CA ARG A 143 15.69 0.96 3.81
C ARG A 143 14.69 2.08 4.05
N ASN A 144 13.79 2.25 3.09
CA ASN A 144 12.50 2.92 3.27
C ASN A 144 11.42 1.85 3.51
N GLU A 145 10.40 2.18 4.29
CA GLU A 145 9.40 1.21 4.73
C GLU A 145 7.98 1.75 4.55
N VAL A 146 7.11 0.92 3.97
CA VAL A 146 5.69 1.22 3.73
C VAL A 146 4.87 0.13 4.41
N GLU A 147 3.94 0.53 5.25
CA GLU A 147 2.96 -0.37 5.87
C GLU A 147 1.68 -0.35 5.05
N PHE A 148 1.18 -1.55 4.73
CA PHE A 148 -0.10 -1.79 4.07
C PHE A 148 -1.09 -2.38 5.07
N TYR A 149 -2.35 -1.98 4.97
CA TYR A 149 -3.46 -2.53 5.74
C TYR A 149 -4.56 -3.04 4.79
N LEU A 150 -4.71 -4.37 4.73
CA LEU A 150 -5.80 -5.04 4.03
C LEU A 150 -6.95 -5.31 5.00
N SER A 151 -8.14 -4.83 4.65
CA SER A 151 -9.37 -5.12 5.38
C SER A 151 -10.45 -5.70 4.47
N TYR A 152 -11.42 -6.38 5.08
CA TYR A 152 -12.61 -6.90 4.43
C TYR A 152 -13.83 -6.49 5.25
N GLY A 153 -14.71 -5.64 4.70
CA GLY A 153 -15.79 -5.02 5.47
C GLY A 153 -15.31 -4.18 6.66
N GLY A 154 -14.13 -3.55 6.55
CA GLY A 154 -13.50 -2.71 7.58
C GLY A 154 -12.69 -3.46 8.65
N ALA A 155 -12.84 -4.78 8.78
CA ALA A 155 -12.01 -5.59 9.67
C ALA A 155 -10.71 -6.03 8.97
N GLY A 156 -9.55 -5.87 9.61
CA GLY A 156 -8.26 -6.29 9.06
C GLY A 156 -8.19 -7.81 8.86
N VAL A 157 -7.66 -8.27 7.73
CA VAL A 157 -7.61 -9.69 7.35
C VAL A 157 -6.26 -10.13 6.79
N ALA A 158 -5.94 -11.40 6.99
CA ALA A 158 -4.86 -12.07 6.26
C ALA A 158 -5.29 -12.34 4.81
N GLY A 159 -4.53 -11.83 3.85
CA GLY A 159 -4.76 -12.00 2.42
C GLY A 159 -3.48 -11.79 1.61
N GLN A 160 -3.44 -12.34 0.40
CA GLN A 160 -2.24 -12.33 -0.43
C GLN A 160 -2.15 -11.02 -1.24
N LEU A 161 -1.03 -10.29 -1.08
CA LEU A 161 -0.74 -9.07 -1.81
C LEU A 161 0.40 -9.28 -2.81
N ARG A 162 0.30 -8.62 -3.96
CA ARG A 162 1.34 -8.55 -4.98
C ARG A 162 2.04 -7.21 -4.87
N LEU A 163 3.34 -7.23 -4.56
CA LEU A 163 4.14 -6.01 -4.38
C LEU A 163 4.91 -5.63 -5.65
N TYR A 164 4.99 -4.33 -5.89
CA TYR A 164 5.76 -3.71 -6.95
C TYR A 164 6.61 -2.56 -6.41
N PHE A 165 7.84 -2.46 -6.88
CA PHE A 165 8.76 -1.36 -6.63
C PHE A 165 9.14 -0.70 -7.95
N ASN A 166 8.87 0.60 -8.09
CA ASN A 166 9.01 1.38 -9.33
C ASN A 166 8.39 0.68 -10.56
N GLY A 167 7.17 0.14 -10.40
CA GLY A 167 6.43 -0.61 -11.41
C GLY A 167 6.95 -2.05 -11.69
N THR A 168 8.07 -2.47 -11.10
CA THR A 168 8.61 -3.83 -11.24
C THR A 168 8.04 -4.72 -10.14
N PHE A 169 7.44 -5.86 -10.49
CA PHE A 169 6.98 -6.86 -9.52
C PHE A 169 8.16 -7.39 -8.68
N THR A 170 8.01 -7.40 -7.36
CA THR A 170 9.05 -7.87 -6.42
C THR A 170 8.71 -9.23 -5.84
N GLU A 171 7.56 -9.37 -5.16
CA GLU A 171 7.19 -10.57 -4.43
C GLU A 171 5.67 -10.68 -4.18
N LEU A 172 5.21 -11.91 -3.89
CA LEU A 172 3.89 -12.16 -3.32
C LEU A 172 4.04 -12.32 -1.81
N VAL A 173 3.32 -11.50 -1.05
CA VAL A 173 3.36 -11.46 0.41
C VAL A 173 1.98 -11.80 0.98
N THR A 174 1.86 -11.91 2.30
CA THR A 174 0.57 -12.13 2.97
C THR A 174 0.48 -11.26 4.21
N THR A 175 -0.63 -10.51 4.33
CA THR A 175 -0.89 -9.71 5.53
C THR A 175 -1.09 -10.59 6.75
N ALA A 176 -0.71 -10.08 7.93
CA ALA A 176 -0.97 -10.75 9.19
C ALA A 176 -2.50 -10.81 9.48
N PRO A 177 -2.96 -11.67 10.41
CA PRO A 177 -4.39 -11.83 10.71
C PRO A 177 -5.11 -10.55 11.21
N ASN A 178 -4.38 -9.47 11.51
CA ASN A 178 -4.89 -8.16 11.86
C ASN A 178 -4.92 -7.16 10.68
N GLY A 179 -4.64 -7.61 9.44
CA GLY A 179 -4.66 -6.80 8.21
C GLY A 179 -3.31 -6.22 7.78
N PHE A 180 -2.29 -6.19 8.64
CA PHE A 180 -1.07 -5.42 8.38
C PHE A 180 0.05 -6.20 7.67
N TYR A 181 0.81 -5.52 6.81
CA TYR A 181 2.12 -5.97 6.30
C TYR A 181 3.06 -4.77 6.13
N THR A 182 4.30 -4.86 6.61
CA THR A 182 5.32 -3.82 6.40
C THR A 182 6.32 -4.28 5.35
N ALA A 183 6.36 -3.58 4.21
CA ALA A 183 7.28 -3.83 3.12
C ALA A 183 8.50 -2.90 3.23
N SER A 184 9.71 -3.44 3.03
CA SER A 184 10.99 -2.73 3.26
C SER A 184 11.84 -2.78 1.99
N PHE A 185 12.16 -1.62 1.42
CA PHE A 185 12.80 -1.47 0.10
C PHE A 185 14.10 -0.67 0.21
N GLY A 186 15.06 -0.94 -0.67
CA GLY A 186 16.34 -0.22 -0.73
C GLY A 186 16.73 0.12 -2.16
N SER A 187 17.47 1.23 -2.33
CA SER A 187 18.00 1.66 -3.62
C SER A 187 19.47 2.08 -3.51
N ALA A 188 20.22 1.92 -4.60
CA ALA A 188 21.54 2.54 -4.81
C ALA A 188 21.45 3.80 -5.70
N GLU A 189 20.27 4.10 -6.23
CA GLU A 189 19.97 5.28 -7.03
C GLU A 189 19.07 6.24 -6.21
N PRO A 190 19.40 7.54 -6.12
CA PRO A 190 18.60 8.50 -5.38
C PRO A 190 17.42 9.04 -6.19
N GLY A 191 16.41 9.54 -5.49
CA GLY A 191 15.18 10.10 -6.08
C GLY A 191 13.91 9.44 -5.55
N PRO A 192 12.73 9.77 -6.12
CA PRO A 192 11.46 9.17 -5.76
C PRO A 192 11.24 7.81 -6.45
N PHE A 193 10.74 6.83 -5.71
CA PHE A 193 10.37 5.50 -6.18
C PHE A 193 8.94 5.20 -5.75
N SER A 194 8.10 4.72 -6.67
CA SER A 194 6.76 4.25 -6.31
C SER A 194 6.82 2.89 -5.62
N VAL A 195 5.99 2.71 -4.61
CA VAL A 195 5.74 1.42 -3.95
C VAL A 195 4.26 1.14 -4.10
N THR A 196 3.89 0.00 -4.70
CA THR A 196 2.49 -0.35 -4.97
C THR A 196 2.19 -1.76 -4.50
N ALA A 197 1.01 -1.96 -3.88
CA ALA A 197 0.47 -3.26 -3.54
C ALA A 197 -0.91 -3.45 -4.20
N GLU A 198 -1.14 -4.64 -4.77
CA GLU A 198 -2.43 -5.08 -5.31
C GLU A 198 -2.90 -6.32 -4.53
N VAL A 199 -4.21 -6.50 -4.34
CA VAL A 199 -4.76 -7.78 -3.83
C VAL A 199 -4.69 -8.82 -4.97
N GLU A 200 -4.06 -9.98 -4.74
CA GLU A 200 -3.75 -10.92 -5.84
C GLU A 200 -5.00 -11.43 -6.57
N ASN A 201 -6.09 -11.64 -5.83
CA ASN A 201 -7.38 -12.11 -6.35
C ASN A 201 -8.31 -10.98 -6.84
N ASP A 202 -8.00 -9.71 -6.55
CA ASP A 202 -8.74 -8.54 -7.01
C ASP A 202 -7.82 -7.32 -7.15
N ARG A 203 -7.14 -7.24 -8.29
CA ARG A 203 -6.17 -6.17 -8.57
C ARG A 203 -6.83 -4.79 -8.81
N SER A 204 -8.16 -4.69 -8.75
CA SER A 204 -8.81 -3.37 -8.67
C SER A 204 -8.60 -2.72 -7.29
N VAL A 205 -8.42 -3.54 -6.26
CA VAL A 205 -8.07 -3.10 -4.90
C VAL A 205 -6.54 -2.99 -4.81
N SER A 206 -6.05 -1.75 -4.86
CA SER A 206 -4.63 -1.42 -4.81
C SER A 206 -4.36 -0.16 -3.98
N ALA A 207 -3.15 -0.07 -3.43
CA ALA A 207 -2.65 1.09 -2.70
C ALA A 207 -1.23 1.43 -3.17
N SER A 208 -0.86 2.71 -3.15
CA SER A 208 0.47 3.14 -3.61
C SER A 208 1.00 4.36 -2.85
N GLU A 209 2.28 4.30 -2.52
CA GLU A 209 3.08 5.39 -1.94
C GLU A 209 4.20 5.82 -2.89
N THR A 210 4.83 6.96 -2.59
CA THR A 210 6.12 7.35 -3.18
C THR A 210 7.12 7.58 -2.06
N VAL A 211 8.18 6.78 -2.02
CA VAL A 211 9.29 6.93 -1.07
C VAL A 211 10.49 7.57 -1.76
N THR A 212 11.25 8.40 -1.02
CA THR A 212 12.43 9.08 -1.56
C THR A 212 13.69 8.42 -1.02
N PHE A 213 14.68 8.16 -1.87
CA PHE A 213 16.05 7.83 -1.44
C PHE A 213 16.95 9.06 -1.59
N THR A 214 17.65 9.43 -0.51
CA THR A 214 18.50 10.62 -0.49
C THR A 214 19.87 10.35 -1.15
N PRO A 215 20.44 11.32 -1.89
CA PRO A 215 21.76 11.17 -2.49
C PRO A 215 22.85 10.86 -1.46
N VAL A 216 23.59 9.78 -1.68
CA VAL A 216 24.84 9.51 -0.97
C VAL A 216 25.93 10.38 -1.61
N ALA A 217 26.75 11.02 -0.80
CA ALA A 217 27.91 11.76 -1.26
C ALA A 217 28.89 10.81 -2.00
N ALA A 218 29.07 11.02 -3.29
CA ALA A 218 30.02 10.27 -4.11
C ALA A 218 31.43 10.85 -3.93
N TYR A 219 32.24 10.21 -3.10
CA TYR A 219 33.64 10.59 -2.88
C TYR A 219 34.56 10.01 -3.98
N PRO A 220 35.63 10.72 -4.36
CA PRO A 220 36.11 11.97 -3.79
C PRO A 220 35.41 13.23 -4.36
N ILE A 221 34.98 14.14 -3.49
CA ILE A 221 34.38 15.43 -3.87
C ILE A 221 35.49 16.46 -4.04
N TYR A 222 35.59 17.09 -5.20
CA TYR A 222 36.53 18.17 -5.45
C TYR A 222 36.07 19.50 -4.82
N LEU A 223 36.81 20.02 -3.84
CA LEU A 223 36.51 21.28 -3.17
C LEU A 223 37.04 22.51 -3.95
N GLY A 224 38.10 22.33 -4.75
CA GLY A 224 38.62 23.36 -5.65
C GLY A 224 40.14 23.48 -5.69
N SER A 225 40.60 24.61 -6.22
CA SER A 225 42.01 24.99 -6.39
C SER A 225 42.37 26.24 -5.60
N LEU A 226 43.55 26.30 -4.98
CA LEU A 226 44.11 27.54 -4.42
C LEU A 226 45.50 27.82 -4.98
N LEU A 227 45.71 29.06 -5.45
CA LEU A 227 47.04 29.58 -5.80
C LEU A 227 47.80 29.94 -4.52
N VAL A 228 48.80 29.15 -4.17
CA VAL A 228 49.68 29.39 -3.03
C VAL A 228 50.91 30.15 -3.48
N VAL A 229 51.25 31.23 -2.78
CA VAL A 229 52.46 32.04 -3.00
C VAL A 229 53.31 31.98 -1.73
N ILE A 230 54.48 31.34 -1.79
CA ILE A 230 55.36 31.17 -0.62
C ILE A 230 56.62 32.06 -0.76
N PRO A 231 56.91 32.93 0.24
CA PRO A 231 58.16 33.69 0.28
C PRO A 231 59.40 32.82 0.47
N LEU A 232 60.58 33.40 0.20
CA LEU A 232 61.88 32.77 0.47
C LEU A 232 62.01 32.31 1.94
N ASN A 233 62.48 31.09 2.15
CA ASN A 233 62.74 30.47 3.46
C ASN A 233 61.51 30.39 4.40
N PHE A 234 60.29 30.61 3.91
CA PHE A 234 59.08 30.65 4.73
C PHE A 234 58.50 29.25 4.97
N HIS A 235 58.08 28.96 6.22
CA HIS A 235 57.50 27.68 6.62
C HIS A 235 55.99 27.84 6.85
N MET A 236 55.19 26.95 6.24
CA MET A 236 53.73 27.02 6.23
C MET A 236 53.12 25.66 6.60
N GLY A 237 52.11 25.66 7.49
CA GLY A 237 51.31 24.47 7.82
C GLY A 237 50.29 24.16 6.71
N ILE A 238 49.81 22.91 6.64
CA ILE A 238 48.84 22.51 5.61
C ILE A 238 47.50 23.22 5.76
N GLU A 239 47.13 23.55 7.00
CA GLU A 239 45.97 24.34 7.41
C GLU A 239 45.97 25.71 6.71
N SER A 240 47.16 26.32 6.55
CA SER A 240 47.34 27.60 5.84
C SER A 240 47.27 27.46 4.30
N LEU A 241 47.57 26.28 3.75
CA LEU A 241 47.48 26.00 2.30
C LEU A 241 46.04 25.81 1.82
N ILE A 242 45.15 25.38 2.71
CA ILE A 242 43.78 24.96 2.37
C ILE A 242 42.71 25.70 3.18
N SER A 243 43.09 26.73 3.93
CA SER A 243 42.18 27.53 4.79
C SER A 243 40.88 28.06 4.14
N PRO A 244 40.80 28.37 2.82
CA PRO A 244 39.53 28.83 2.22
C PRO A 244 38.49 27.72 2.02
N PHE A 245 38.90 26.44 2.07
CA PHE A 245 37.99 25.31 1.92
C PHE A 245 37.34 24.96 3.26
N GLU A 246 36.09 24.48 3.20
CA GLU A 246 35.36 24.01 4.37
C GLU A 246 35.57 22.50 4.55
N PHE A 247 35.86 22.09 5.78
CA PHE A 247 36.14 20.71 6.16
C PHE A 247 35.07 20.18 7.11
N ILE A 248 34.91 18.85 7.15
CA ILE A 248 33.96 18.14 8.00
C ILE A 248 34.74 17.28 8.99
N ALA A 249 34.47 17.44 10.29
CA ALA A 249 35.10 16.66 11.34
C ALA A 249 34.94 15.15 11.10
N GLY A 250 36.06 14.44 11.11
CA GLY A 250 36.11 12.99 10.90
C GLY A 250 36.42 12.55 9.47
N HIS A 251 36.30 13.41 8.45
CA HIS A 251 36.65 13.09 7.07
C HIS A 251 38.16 13.13 6.81
N THR A 252 38.61 12.34 5.82
CA THR A 252 39.93 12.43 5.19
C THR A 252 39.83 13.20 3.87
N TYR A 253 40.84 14.03 3.61
CA TYR A 253 40.96 14.93 2.48
C TYR A 253 42.31 14.74 1.79
N ARG A 254 42.30 14.72 0.47
CA ARG A 254 43.49 14.65 -0.38
C ARG A 254 43.82 16.01 -0.96
N VAL A 255 45.04 16.47 -0.68
CA VAL A 255 45.60 17.70 -1.21
C VAL A 255 46.67 17.36 -2.24
N GLU A 256 46.49 17.81 -3.48
CA GLU A 256 47.34 17.50 -4.64
C GLU A 256 48.05 18.75 -5.19
N ASN A 257 49.04 18.52 -6.06
CA ASN A 257 49.90 19.52 -6.70
C ASN A 257 50.67 20.43 -5.71
N ILE A 258 50.99 19.86 -4.55
CA ILE A 258 51.89 20.41 -3.53
C ILE A 258 53.32 20.53 -4.13
N GLY A 259 53.83 21.75 -4.25
CA GLY A 259 55.02 22.06 -5.04
C GLY A 259 56.33 21.38 -4.58
N THR A 260 56.93 20.57 -5.44
CA THR A 260 58.15 19.77 -5.18
C THR A 260 59.45 20.50 -5.55
N GLY A 261 59.78 21.57 -4.80
CA GLY A 261 61.07 22.26 -4.93
C GLY A 261 62.25 21.48 -4.31
N TRP A 262 63.42 21.47 -4.95
CA TRP A 262 64.62 20.81 -4.41
C TRP A 262 65.22 21.58 -3.23
N SER A 263 65.37 20.94 -2.07
CA SER A 263 65.99 21.54 -0.88
C SER A 263 66.45 20.49 0.15
N THR A 264 67.37 20.89 1.02
CA THR A 264 67.86 20.08 2.15
C THR A 264 67.08 20.37 3.43
N ILE A 265 66.90 19.33 4.24
CA ILE A 265 66.01 19.30 5.41
C ILE A 265 66.85 19.31 6.70
N ASN A 266 66.51 20.21 7.63
CA ASN A 266 66.87 20.08 9.04
C ASN A 266 65.67 19.50 9.80
N TYR A 267 65.88 18.47 10.61
CA TYR A 267 64.79 17.59 11.06
C TYR A 267 64.31 17.86 12.49
N CYS A 268 62.99 18.07 12.65
CA CYS A 268 62.30 17.72 13.89
C CYS A 268 62.09 16.18 13.94
N THR A 269 63.14 15.39 14.19
CA THR A 269 63.07 13.90 14.12
C THR A 269 61.98 13.29 15.02
N THR A 270 61.73 13.91 16.17
CA THR A 270 60.81 13.43 17.22
C THR A 270 59.76 14.46 17.65
N TYR A 271 59.67 15.62 17.00
CA TYR A 271 59.03 16.82 17.54
C TYR A 271 58.08 17.51 16.54
N ALA A 272 57.15 18.32 17.04
CA ALA A 272 56.22 19.09 16.24
C ALA A 272 56.79 20.48 15.88
N PHE A 273 56.47 21.01 14.69
CA PHE A 273 56.96 22.34 14.24
C PHE A 273 55.93 23.43 14.55
N GLN A 274 56.21 24.27 15.55
CA GLN A 274 55.29 25.33 15.97
C GLN A 274 55.43 26.56 15.06
N GLN A 275 54.47 26.78 14.16
CA GLN A 275 54.48 27.87 13.17
C GLN A 275 54.70 29.27 13.80
N SER A 276 54.13 29.55 14.97
CA SER A 276 54.28 30.85 15.67
C SER A 276 55.66 31.11 16.27
N SER A 277 56.50 30.08 16.42
CA SER A 277 57.90 30.20 16.89
C SER A 277 58.93 29.79 15.85
N GLN A 278 58.50 29.26 14.69
CA GLN A 278 59.33 28.67 13.64
C GLN A 278 60.33 27.62 14.18
N SER A 279 59.91 26.82 15.19
CA SER A 279 60.81 25.90 15.90
C SER A 279 60.20 24.53 16.20
N CYS A 280 61.06 23.53 16.40
CA CYS A 280 60.66 22.20 16.89
C CYS A 280 60.39 22.23 18.40
N SER A 281 59.24 21.73 18.86
CA SER A 281 58.90 21.62 20.29
C SER A 281 58.62 20.18 20.74
N ALA A 282 59.13 19.83 21.92
CA ALA A 282 58.99 18.51 22.52
C ALA A 282 57.76 18.35 23.42
N SER A 283 57.13 19.45 23.82
CA SER A 283 56.19 19.50 24.95
C SER A 283 54.71 19.62 24.57
N ARG A 284 54.35 19.44 23.29
CA ARG A 284 52.96 19.24 22.84
C ARG A 284 52.86 18.18 21.75
N LEU A 285 52.11 17.12 22.05
CA LEU A 285 51.24 16.47 21.08
C LEU A 285 49.88 17.19 21.16
N PRO A 286 49.02 17.22 20.11
CA PRO A 286 49.09 16.42 18.88
C PRO A 286 48.94 17.18 17.51
N ASP A 287 49.50 18.39 17.35
CA ASP A 287 48.94 19.39 16.42
C ASP A 287 49.70 19.69 15.10
N PHE A 288 50.54 18.81 14.54
CA PHE A 288 51.23 19.12 13.27
C PHE A 288 51.36 17.98 12.27
N THR A 289 51.02 18.30 11.02
CA THR A 289 51.53 17.62 9.83
C THR A 289 52.69 18.41 9.22
N GLN A 290 53.68 17.69 8.73
CA GLN A 290 54.90 18.16 8.09
C GLN A 290 54.81 17.71 6.59
N LEU A 291 55.27 18.48 5.56
CA LEU A 291 55.03 18.15 4.12
C LEU A 291 56.31 17.97 3.28
N GLN A 292 56.54 16.84 2.59
CA GLN A 292 57.83 16.48 1.95
C GLN A 292 57.86 16.66 0.43
N THR A 293 59.04 17.07 -0.03
CA THR A 293 59.51 17.04 -1.41
C THR A 293 59.62 15.60 -1.96
N GLY A 294 58.71 15.21 -2.85
CA GLY A 294 58.76 13.93 -3.58
C GLY A 294 57.40 13.30 -3.85
N SER A 295 56.37 13.65 -3.08
CA SER A 295 54.97 13.35 -3.39
C SER A 295 54.27 14.63 -3.87
N ASN A 296 53.49 14.55 -4.93
CA ASN A 296 52.57 15.63 -5.32
C ASN A 296 51.27 15.63 -4.48
N GLN A 297 51.10 14.67 -3.55
CA GLN A 297 49.84 14.33 -2.89
C GLN A 297 50.02 14.06 -1.38
N VAL A 298 49.08 14.54 -0.55
CA VAL A 298 49.03 14.32 0.92
C VAL A 298 47.57 14.08 1.35
N HIS A 299 47.33 13.14 2.27
CA HIS A 299 46.01 12.89 2.87
C HIS A 299 45.96 13.37 4.33
N VAL A 300 45.17 14.42 4.61
CA VAL A 300 44.89 14.94 5.97
C VAL A 300 43.52 14.50 6.46
N ARG A 301 43.36 14.25 7.76
CA ARG A 301 42.05 14.10 8.41
C ARG A 301 41.68 15.38 9.15
N ALA A 302 40.45 15.87 8.99
CA ALA A 302 39.94 16.98 9.79
C ALA A 302 39.44 16.50 11.15
N LEU A 303 39.83 17.22 12.22
CA LEU A 303 39.35 16.94 13.59
C LEU A 303 38.11 17.75 13.96
N ASN A 304 37.97 18.93 13.38
CA ASN A 304 36.89 19.90 13.59
C ASN A 304 36.27 20.28 12.24
N SER A 305 35.03 20.79 12.23
CA SER A 305 34.37 21.26 11.00
C SER A 305 34.54 22.77 10.80
N GLY A 306 34.60 23.23 9.55
CA GLY A 306 34.75 24.63 9.17
C GLY A 306 36.01 24.93 8.34
N GLN A 307 36.35 26.22 8.20
CA GLN A 307 37.54 26.72 7.51
C GLN A 307 38.76 26.78 8.44
N GLY A 308 39.95 26.42 7.93
CA GLY A 308 41.22 26.56 8.66
C GLY A 308 41.33 25.72 9.95
N VAL A 309 40.59 24.61 10.02
CA VAL A 309 40.49 23.71 11.17
C VAL A 309 41.77 22.91 11.45
N ASP A 310 41.82 22.24 12.60
CA ASP A 310 42.91 21.31 12.95
C ASP A 310 42.92 20.08 12.03
N LEU A 311 44.04 19.85 11.37
CA LEU A 311 44.27 18.78 10.40
C LEU A 311 45.37 17.81 10.88
N ARG A 312 45.20 16.50 10.65
CA ARG A 312 46.25 15.49 10.88
C ARG A 312 46.43 14.56 9.68
N ALA A 313 47.57 14.63 9.01
CA ALA A 313 48.02 13.57 8.09
C ALA A 313 48.89 12.54 8.82
N ARG A 314 49.00 11.34 8.24
CA ARG A 314 49.70 10.20 8.85
C ARG A 314 51.24 10.21 8.66
N LEU A 315 51.83 11.26 8.07
CA LEU A 315 53.23 11.27 7.59
C LEU A 315 54.04 12.49 8.08
N ARG A 316 55.36 12.30 8.27
CA ARG A 316 56.36 13.31 8.66
C ARG A 316 57.44 13.43 7.59
N TYR A 317 57.84 14.66 7.26
CA TYR A 317 57.93 15.10 5.87
C TYR A 317 58.30 16.62 5.87
N TYR A 318 59.13 17.26 5.01
CA TYR A 318 59.37 18.73 5.18
C TYR A 318 59.73 19.58 3.93
N TRP A 319 59.31 20.86 3.96
CA TRP A 319 59.52 21.92 2.97
C TRP A 319 60.56 22.96 3.44
N ASN A 320 61.65 23.08 2.67
CA ASN A 320 62.49 24.26 2.59
C ASN A 320 62.40 24.78 1.13
N LEU A 321 62.34 26.09 0.89
CA LEU A 321 62.18 26.66 -0.46
C LEU A 321 63.11 27.86 -0.69
N THR A 322 64.03 27.68 -1.65
CA THR A 322 65.16 28.55 -1.97
C THR A 322 64.88 29.60 -3.05
N SER A 323 63.64 29.69 -3.52
CA SER A 323 63.16 30.69 -4.49
C SER A 323 61.71 31.02 -4.17
N ILE A 324 61.26 32.27 -4.38
CA ILE A 324 59.82 32.59 -4.37
C ILE A 324 59.14 31.69 -5.41
N ARG A 325 58.08 30.99 -5.01
CA ARG A 325 57.31 30.12 -5.92
C ARG A 325 55.81 30.31 -5.77
N GLN A 326 55.15 30.07 -6.88
CA GLN A 326 53.71 29.97 -7.00
C GLN A 326 53.37 28.56 -7.46
N PHE A 327 52.37 27.94 -6.85
CA PHE A 327 51.82 26.65 -7.28
C PHE A 327 50.33 26.60 -6.93
N VAL A 328 49.58 25.74 -7.62
CA VAL A 328 48.15 25.57 -7.39
C VAL A 328 47.95 24.24 -6.67
N VAL A 329 47.49 24.29 -5.41
CA VAL A 329 47.02 23.08 -4.73
C VAL A 329 45.60 22.78 -5.16
N GLN A 330 45.26 21.49 -5.23
CA GLN A 330 43.90 21.00 -5.46
C GLN A 330 43.45 20.21 -4.24
N VAL A 331 42.21 20.41 -3.80
CA VAL A 331 41.69 19.78 -2.57
C VAL A 331 40.47 18.92 -2.90
N TYR A 332 40.48 17.69 -2.38
CA TYR A 332 39.41 16.71 -2.48
C TYR A 332 39.02 16.25 -1.07
N ASP A 333 37.73 16.13 -0.80
CA ASP A 333 37.19 15.32 0.30
C ASP A 333 37.16 13.87 -0.18
N ASP A 334 37.92 12.96 0.44
CA ASP A 334 37.88 11.53 0.12
C ASP A 334 36.79 10.78 0.95
N GLY A 335 36.10 11.46 1.87
CA GLY A 335 34.98 10.95 2.67
C GLY A 335 35.29 10.74 4.15
N PRO A 336 34.29 10.33 4.95
CA PRO A 336 34.47 9.97 6.37
C PRO A 336 35.50 8.85 6.54
N ASP A 337 36.35 8.94 7.58
CA ASP A 337 37.25 7.84 7.98
C ASP A 337 36.41 6.58 8.32
N LEU A 338 36.63 5.51 7.55
CA LEU A 338 36.12 4.14 7.78
C LEU A 338 36.90 3.40 8.88
#